data_AF-B9F8C4-F1
#
_entry.id   AF-B9F8C4-F1
#
_cell.length_a   1.000
_cell.length_b   1.000
_cell.length_c   1.000
_cell.angle_alpha   90.00
_cell.angle_beta   90.00
_cell.angle_gamma   90.00
#
_symmetry.space_group_name_H-M   'P 1'
#
loop_
_entity.id
_entity.type
_entity.pdbx_description
1 polymer ?
#
loop_
_entity_poly.entity_id
_entity_poly.type
_entity_poly.pdbx_seq_one_letter_code
_entity_poly.pdbx_strand_id
1 'polypeptide(L)' 'MLGVELVTDRQLKTPAKDEICRAMEHMKEMGVLVGKGGFYGNVFRITPPLCFTKEDADFFVPVMDSALVQALKPALHGC' A
#
# COMPACT_ATOMS: atom_id res chain seq x y z
N MET A 1 -10.20 -0.64 12.12
CA MET A 1 -10.16 -1.26 10.78
C MET A 1 -10.24 -0.15 9.75
N LEU A 2 -9.25 -0.04 8.86
CA LEU A 2 -9.17 1.02 7.85
C LEU A 2 -8.93 0.43 6.45
N GLY A 3 -9.51 1.08 5.45
CA GLY A 3 -9.32 0.76 4.04
C GLY A 3 -8.74 1.98 3.31
N VAL A 4 -7.69 1.79 2.52
CA VAL A 4 -7.12 2.85 1.67
C VAL A 4 -7.18 2.40 0.22
N GLU A 5 -8.07 3.01 -0.56
CA GLU A 5 -8.23 2.71 -1.99
C GLU A 5 -7.19 3.47 -2.81
N LEU A 6 -6.43 2.74 -3.63
CA LEU A 6 -5.50 3.32 -4.59
C LEU A 6 -6.14 3.39 -5.97
N VAL A 7 -6.06 4.58 -6.57
CA VAL A 7 -6.54 4.88 -7.92
C VAL A 7 -5.47 5.65 -8.69
N THR A 8 -5.35 5.36 -9.98
CA THR A 8 -4.43 6.07 -10.88
C THR A 8 -5.02 7.38 -11.39
N ASP A 9 -6.35 7.45 -11.49
CA ASP A 9 -7.11 8.64 -11.84
C ASP A 9 -8.11 8.96 -10.73
N ARG A 10 -8.07 10.19 -10.19
CA ARG A 10 -8.94 10.61 -9.09
C ARG A 10 -10.38 10.87 -9.49
N GLN A 11 -10.64 11.28 -10.73
CA GLN A 11 -11.98 11.56 -11.25
C GLN A 11 -12.68 10.27 -11.65
N LEU A 12 -12.00 9.44 -12.45
CA LEU A 12 -12.53 8.17 -12.95
C LEU A 12 -12.47 7.05 -11.90
N LYS A 13 -11.67 7.24 -10.84
CA LYS A 13 -11.39 6.23 -9.80
C LYS A 13 -10.86 4.93 -10.40
N THR A 14 -10.03 5.03 -11.43
CA THR A 14 -9.45 3.87 -12.11
C THR A 14 -8.58 3.07 -11.13
N PRO A 15 -8.85 1.78 -10.88
CA PRO A 15 -8.14 1.00 -9.86
C PRO A 15 -6.63 0.87 -10.12
N ALA A 16 -5.79 1.18 -9.13
CA ALA A 16 -4.34 1.06 -9.21
C ALA A 16 -3.85 -0.35 -8.80
N LYS A 17 -4.13 -1.35 -9.65
CA LYS A 17 -3.90 -2.78 -9.34
C LYS A 17 -2.43 -3.16 -9.29
N ASP A 18 -1.60 -2.57 -10.14
CA ASP A 18 -0.19 -2.92 -10.24
C ASP A 18 0.64 -2.14 -9.22
N GLU A 19 0.26 -0.89 -8.95
CA GLU A 19 0.88 -0.02 -7.96
C GLU A 19 0.70 -0.59 -6.54
N ILE A 20 -0.50 -1.08 -6.20
CA ILE A 20 -0.72 -1.66 -4.86
C ILE A 20 0.14 -2.91 -4.64
N CYS A 21 0.31 -3.76 -5.65
CA CYS A 21 1.13 -4.97 -5.53
C CYS A 21 2.61 -4.61 -5.33
N ARG A 22 3.12 -3.66 -6.10
CA ARG A 22 4.50 -3.15 -5.95
C ARG A 22 4.71 -2.50 -4.58
N ALA A 23 3.78 -1.66 -4.13
CA ALA A 23 3.85 -1.04 -2.82
C ALA A 23 3.85 -2.09 -1.70
N MET A 24 3.01 -3.13 -1.80
CA MET A 24 2.99 -4.23 -0.83
C MET A 24 4.32 -4.98 -0.73
N GLU A 25 4.97 -5.27 -1.85
CA GLU A 25 6.29 -5.91 -1.82
C GLU A 25 7.34 -5.00 -1.16
N HIS A 26 7.36 -3.71 -1.47
CA HIS A 26 8.27 -2.77 -0.79
C HIS A 26 7.99 -2.63 0.71
N MET A 27 6.72 -2.60 1.12
CA MET A 27 6.37 -2.59 2.55
C MET A 27 6.86 -3.87 3.25
N LYS A 28 6.71 -5.02 2.60
CA LYS A 28 7.20 -6.31 3.10
C LYS A 28 8.71 -6.34 3.24
N GLU A 29 9.46 -5.81 2.25
CA GLU A 29 10.92 -5.66 2.33
C GLU A 29 11.36 -4.78 3.52
N MET A 30 10.55 -3.77 3.88
CA MET A 30 10.76 -2.90 5.03
C MET A 30 10.19 -3.44 6.36
N GLY A 31 9.66 -4.67 6.37
CA GLY A 31 9.18 -5.33 7.58
C GLY A 31 7.72 -5.05 7.96
N VAL A 32 6.92 -4.47 7.06
CA VAL A 32 5.49 -4.23 7.28
C VAL A 32 4.66 -5.12 6.37
N LEU A 33 3.83 -5.96 6.98
CA LEU A 33 2.85 -6.78 6.26
C LEU A 33 1.47 -6.11 6.30
N VAL A 34 0.90 -5.83 5.13
CA VAL A 34 -0.44 -5.28 4.98
C VAL A 34 -1.20 -6.10 3.94
N GLY A 35 -2.48 -6.36 4.17
CA GLY A 35 -3.32 -7.07 3.21
C GLY A 35 -3.87 -6.12 2.13
N LYS A 36 -4.35 -6.68 1.02
CA LYS A 36 -5.21 -5.98 0.07
C LYS A 36 -6.56 -6.65 -0.08
N GLY A 37 -7.54 -5.86 -0.49
CA GLY A 37 -8.89 -6.30 -0.79
C GLY A 37 -9.58 -5.32 -1.73
N GLY A 38 -10.89 -5.19 -1.60
CA GLY A 38 -11.72 -4.46 -2.55
C GLY A 38 -12.02 -5.30 -3.79
N PHE A 39 -13.09 -4.96 -4.51
CA PHE A 39 -13.57 -5.73 -5.66
C PHE A 39 -12.50 -5.86 -6.76
N TYR A 40 -11.72 -4.80 -6.97
CA TYR A 40 -10.63 -4.78 -7.95
C TYR A 40 -9.26 -5.13 -7.35
N GLY A 41 -9.17 -5.43 -6.06
CA GLY A 41 -7.91 -5.76 -5.40
C GLY A 41 -6.97 -4.57 -5.22
N ASN A 42 -7.48 -3.34 -5.22
CA ASN A 42 -6.76 -2.05 -5.15
C ASN A 42 -6.92 -1.32 -3.81
N VAL A 43 -7.40 -1.99 -2.76
CA VAL A 43 -7.60 -1.38 -1.44
C VAL A 43 -6.67 -2.01 -0.41
N PHE A 44 -5.80 -1.23 0.22
CA PHE A 44 -5.07 -1.68 1.41
C PHE A 44 -6.04 -1.95 2.54
N ARG A 45 -5.91 -3.11 3.19
CA ARG A 45 -6.68 -3.48 4.38
C ARG A 45 -5.78 -3.38 5.61
N ILE A 46 -5.92 -2.27 6.32
CA ILE A 46 -5.17 -2.00 7.55
C ILE A 46 -6.03 -2.49 8.72
N THR A 47 -5.80 -3.74 9.10
CA THR A 47 -6.52 -4.43 10.18
C THR A 47 -5.51 -5.09 11.12
N PRO A 48 -4.75 -4.30 11.89
CA PRO A 48 -3.81 -4.85 12.85
C PRO A 48 -4.53 -5.47 14.07
N PRO A 49 -3.82 -6.25 14.90
CA PRO A 49 -4.34 -6.72 16.19
C PRO A 49 -4.76 -5.56 17.10
N LEU A 50 -5.61 -5.85 18.10
CA LEU A 50 -6.13 -4.82 19.02
C LEU A 50 -5.07 -4.21 19.94
N CYS A 51 -3.90 -4.83 20.06
CA CYS A 51 -2.76 -4.30 20.82
C CYS A 51 -1.87 -3.34 20.03
N PHE A 52 -2.23 -3.02 18.78
CA PHE A 52 -1.48 -2.09 17.94
C PHE A 52 -1.40 -0.70 18.59
N THR A 53 -0.18 -0.20 18.76
CA THR A 53 0.05 1.06 19.47
C THR A 53 0.24 2.23 18.52
N LYS A 54 0.44 3.43 19.09
CA LYS A 54 0.80 4.61 18.31
C LYS A 54 2.20 4.46 17.71
N GLU A 55 3.13 3.88 18.46
CA GLU A 55 4.50 3.64 18.01
C GLU A 55 4.54 2.71 16.80
N ASP A 56 3.68 1.68 16.77
CA ASP A 56 3.51 0.83 15.59
C ASP A 56 2.98 1.63 14.39
N ALA A 57 2.04 2.56 14.61
CA ALA A 57 1.53 3.46 13.56
C ALA A 57 2.62 4.41 13.04
N ASP A 58 3.43 4.95 13.95
CA ASP A 58 4.54 5.85 13.65
C ASP A 58 5.66 5.13 12.87
N PHE A 59 5.76 3.80 12.95
CA PHE A 59 6.58 2.98 12.05
C PHE A 59 5.86 2.65 10.72
N PHE A 60 4.58 2.27 10.79
CA PHE A 60 3.78 1.85 9.63
C PHE A 60 3.63 2.96 8.58
N VAL A 61 3.31 4.18 8.99
CA VAL A 61 2.96 5.28 8.07
C VAL A 61 4.17 5.69 7.20
N PRO A 62 5.38 5.93 7.75
CA PRO A 62 6.56 6.21 6.93
C PRO A 62 6.92 5.08 5.96
N VAL A 63 6.76 3.82 6.38
CA VAL A 63 6.99 2.66 5.49
C VAL A 63 6.01 2.67 4.33
N MET A 64 4.72 2.93 4.59
CA MET A 64 3.70 3.03 3.55
C MET A 64 3.96 4.19 2.60
N ASP A 65 4.36 5.36 3.10
CA ASP A 65 4.71 6.53 2.29
C ASP A 65 5.89 6.23 1.35
N SER A 66 6.98 5.69 1.90
CA SER A 66 8.15 5.26 1.12
C SER A 66 7.80 4.23 0.05
N ALA A 67 6.98 3.24 0.40
CA ALA A 67 6.56 2.19 -0.54
C ALA A 67 5.69 2.75 -1.68
N LEU A 68 4.79 3.70 -1.39
CA LEU A 68 3.98 4.37 -2.40
C LEU A 68 4.83 5.21 -3.34
N VAL A 69 5.80 5.97 -2.81
CA VAL A 69 6.75 6.74 -3.64
C VAL A 69 7.56 5.82 -4.57
N GLN A 70 7.96 4.65 -4.09
CA GLN A 70 8.69 3.67 -4.90
C GLN A 70 7.80 3.00 -5.95
N ALA A 71 6.57 2.62 -5.59
CA ALA A 71 5.63 1.97 -6.50
C ALA A 71 5.17 2.86 -7.66
N LEU A 72 5.20 4.18 -7.48
CA LEU A 72 4.86 5.18 -8.50
C LEU A 72 6.02 5.48 -9.46
N LYS A 73 7.25 5.03 -9.17
CA LYS A 73 8.35 5.16 -10.13
C LYS A 73 8.07 4.23 -11.32
N PRO A 74 8.20 4.70 -12.57
CA PRO A 74 8.11 3.83 -13.72
C PRO A 74 9.15 2.72 -13.58
N ALA A 75 8.76 1.49 -13.89
CA ALA A 75 9.66 0.34 -13.89
C ALA A 75 10.77 0.60 -14.91
N LEU A 76 11.91 1.13 -14.47
CA LEU A 76 13.17 1.11 -15.19
C LEU A 76 13.76 -0.30 -15.09
N HIS A 77 13.04 -1.30 -15.58
CA HIS A 77 13.62 -2.61 -15.88
C HIS A 77 12.98 -3.08 -17.18
N GLY A 78 13.54 -2.56 -18.28
CA GLY A 78 13.73 -3.40 -19.45
C GLY A 78 14.71 -4.49 -19.08
N CYS A 79 14.25 -5.73 -19.12
CA CYS A 79 15.04 -6.89 -19.52
C CYS A 79 14.09 -7.88 -20.17
#